data_AF-A0A947C719-F1
#
_entry.id   AF-A0A947C719-F1
#
_cell.length_a   1.000
_cell.length_b   1.000
_cell.length_c   1.000
_cell.angle_alpha   90.00
_cell.angle_beta   90.00
_cell.angle_gamma   90.00
#
_symmetry.space_group_name_H-M   'P 1'
#
loop_
_entity.id
_entity.type
_entity.pdbx_description
1 polymer ?
#
loop_
_entity_poly.entity_id
_entity_poly.type
_entity_poly.pdbx_seq_one_letter_code
_entity_poly.pdbx_strand_id
1 'polypeptide(L)'
;MVAPARLIATRVLQRVTSDDAWATPTLDAELRRASVKRVDAALATQVVYGSLRTVPELEAAIGRHIQRPLKVDDWTRAVLIGAVYQLLYLERVPPHAVVDDAVELVRMKRGKRLAGFANAVLRKVAADRPEVRQPPSSLAVPDWLHGSLRSSIGPEHAKDLLRVGEAVPSIDLRVRADVNRDAVADAIVAARPDATLTRTTLSPHGLRICGAGDPRALPGYQRGAFAAQEEGAQLVGLLLGTEPGERVLDACAGRGGKTAQLVEAVGDSGSVVATDLHEHRLEQIPAELTRLRLDRTNLQTAAVDWTIGKGAV
;
A
#
# COMPACT_ATOMS: atom_id res chain seq x y z
N MET A 1 8.54 7.13 28.10
CA MET A 1 7.24 7.22 27.41
C MET A 1 7.43 6.60 26.04
N VAL A 2 6.54 5.69 25.64
CA VAL A 2 6.70 4.96 24.36
C VAL A 2 6.60 5.92 23.18
N ALA A 3 7.48 5.77 22.20
CA ALA A 3 7.42 6.54 20.95
C ALA A 3 6.09 6.29 20.21
N PRO A 4 5.34 7.34 19.81
CA PRO A 4 4.06 7.19 19.11
C PRO A 4 4.15 6.29 17.88
N ALA A 5 5.24 6.37 17.12
CA ALA A 5 5.47 5.57 15.93
C ALA A 5 5.42 4.05 16.20
N ARG A 6 6.00 3.59 17.32
CA ARG A 6 6.06 2.17 17.68
C ARG A 6 4.71 1.63 18.17
N LEU A 7 3.96 2.46 18.90
CA LEU A 7 2.59 2.13 19.30
C LEU A 7 1.67 2.00 18.08
N ILE A 8 1.76 2.95 17.13
CA ILE A 8 1.00 2.91 15.87
C ILE A 8 1.36 1.66 15.09
N ALA A 9 2.65 1.40 14.86
CA ALA A 9 3.10 0.23 14.11
C ALA A 9 2.61 -1.08 14.76
N THR A 10 2.69 -1.20 16.08
CA THR A 10 2.20 -2.37 16.82
C THR A 10 0.71 -2.59 16.62
N ARG A 11 -0.12 -1.54 16.69
CA ARG A 11 -1.56 -1.65 16.47
C ARG A 11 -1.88 -2.11 15.05
N VAL A 12 -1.19 -1.56 14.05
CA VAL A 12 -1.39 -1.95 12.65
C VAL A 12 -0.99 -3.42 12.45
N LEU A 13 0.21 -3.82 12.89
CA LEU A 13 0.69 -5.20 12.78
C LEU A 13 -0.21 -6.21 13.48
N GLN A 14 -0.76 -5.84 14.66
CA GLN A 14 -1.74 -6.67 15.36
C GLN A 14 -2.98 -6.88 14.48
N ARG A 15 -3.62 -5.80 14.01
CA ARG A 15 -4.88 -5.86 13.24
C ARG A 15 -4.72 -6.59 11.90
N VAL A 16 -3.58 -6.43 11.24
CA VAL A 16 -3.29 -7.18 10.00
C VAL A 16 -3.22 -8.69 10.25
N THR A 17 -2.72 -9.09 11.43
CA THR A 17 -2.60 -10.51 11.78
C THR A 17 -3.90 -11.09 12.35
N SER A 18 -4.63 -10.33 13.19
CA SER A 18 -5.77 -10.84 13.95
C SER A 18 -7.12 -10.63 13.28
N ASP A 19 -7.27 -9.56 12.47
CA ASP A 19 -8.57 -9.11 11.96
C ASP A 19 -8.64 -9.21 10.42
N ASP A 20 -7.66 -9.84 9.78
CA ASP A 20 -7.45 -9.83 8.31
C ASP A 20 -7.55 -8.42 7.71
N ALA A 21 -7.14 -7.40 8.50
CA ALA A 21 -7.24 -6.02 8.09
C ALA A 21 -6.17 -5.66 7.07
N TRP A 22 -6.55 -4.86 6.06
CA TRP A 22 -5.60 -4.34 5.08
C TRP A 22 -4.64 -3.33 5.74
N ALA A 23 -3.33 -3.52 5.54
CA ALA A 23 -2.29 -2.72 6.19
C ALA A 23 -2.40 -1.22 5.88
N THR A 24 -2.56 -0.85 4.60
CA THR A 24 -2.63 0.54 4.14
C THR A 24 -3.76 1.35 4.78
N PRO A 25 -5.04 0.97 4.68
CA PRO A 25 -6.13 1.73 5.30
C PRO A 25 -6.05 1.73 6.83
N THR A 26 -5.50 0.66 7.43
CA THR A 26 -5.32 0.57 8.90
C THR A 26 -4.25 1.54 9.38
N LEU A 27 -3.10 1.60 8.69
CA LEU A 27 -2.02 2.54 8.98
C LEU A 27 -2.50 3.99 8.83
N ASP A 28 -3.16 4.29 7.72
CA ASP A 28 -3.76 5.59 7.43
C ASP A 28 -4.71 6.06 8.54
N ALA A 29 -5.58 5.17 9.02
CA ALA A 29 -6.51 5.46 10.09
C ALA A 29 -5.79 5.73 11.42
N GLU A 30 -4.80 4.91 11.79
CA GLU A 30 -4.04 5.12 13.04
C GLU A 30 -3.17 6.38 13.00
N LEU A 31 -2.55 6.70 11.85
CA LEU A 31 -1.76 7.91 11.67
C LEU A 31 -2.63 9.17 11.81
N ARG A 32 -3.81 9.19 11.17
CA ARG A 32 -4.78 10.29 11.32
C ARG A 32 -5.25 10.42 12.77
N ARG A 33 -5.64 9.31 13.39
CA ARG A 33 -6.13 9.31 14.78
C ARG A 33 -5.10 9.85 15.76
N ALA A 34 -3.83 9.49 15.57
CA ALA A 34 -2.76 9.90 16.48
C ALA A 34 -2.22 11.31 16.20
N SER A 35 -2.52 11.90 15.03
CA SER A 35 -2.07 13.25 14.62
C SER A 35 -0.58 13.50 14.88
N VAL A 36 0.24 12.52 14.49
CA VAL A 36 1.68 12.52 14.77
C VAL A 36 2.49 13.39 13.79
N LYS A 37 3.71 13.75 14.19
CA LYS A 37 4.65 14.47 13.34
C LYS A 37 5.06 13.61 12.14
N ARG A 38 5.48 14.25 11.04
CA ARG A 38 5.95 13.59 9.81
C ARG A 38 7.05 12.55 10.06
N VAL A 39 7.96 12.81 10.99
CA VAL A 39 9.05 11.89 11.36
C VAL A 39 8.51 10.61 11.98
N ASP A 40 7.55 10.72 12.91
CA ASP A 40 6.91 9.56 13.53
C ASP A 40 6.04 8.79 12.54
N ALA A 41 5.35 9.49 11.64
CA ALA A 41 4.58 8.87 10.57
C ALA A 41 5.47 8.06 9.63
N ALA A 42 6.62 8.62 9.24
CA ALA A 42 7.61 7.95 8.41
C ALA A 42 8.18 6.69 9.10
N LEU A 43 8.56 6.80 10.38
CA LEU A 43 9.05 5.65 11.15
C LEU A 43 7.98 4.57 11.31
N ALA A 44 6.73 4.94 11.63
CA ALA A 44 5.63 3.98 11.74
C ALA A 44 5.38 3.25 10.41
N THR A 45 5.37 3.99 9.31
CA THR A 45 5.23 3.45 7.95
C THR A 45 6.34 2.46 7.62
N GLN A 46 7.59 2.83 7.91
CA GLN A 46 8.75 1.99 7.69
C GLN A 46 8.69 0.70 8.51
N VAL A 47 8.35 0.79 9.80
CA VAL A 47 8.24 -0.39 10.67
C VAL A 47 7.10 -1.31 10.22
N VAL A 48 5.93 -0.77 9.87
CA VAL A 48 4.80 -1.59 9.41
C VAL A 48 5.14 -2.33 8.11
N TYR A 49 5.45 -1.62 7.04
CA TYR A 49 5.67 -2.26 5.74
C TYR A 49 6.96 -3.09 5.72
N GLY A 50 8.01 -2.63 6.41
CA GLY A 50 9.24 -3.38 6.53
C GLY A 50 9.06 -4.69 7.30
N SER A 51 8.30 -4.66 8.41
CA SER A 51 8.02 -5.88 9.16
C SER A 51 7.16 -6.85 8.36
N LEU A 52 6.09 -6.38 7.71
CA LEU A 52 5.18 -7.24 6.93
C LEU A 52 5.89 -7.95 5.76
N ARG A 53 6.89 -7.31 5.15
CA ARG A 53 7.68 -7.91 4.06
C ARG A 53 8.67 -8.99 4.51
N THR A 54 8.97 -9.05 5.81
CA THR A 54 10.08 -9.84 6.37
C THR A 54 9.64 -10.73 7.54
N VAL A 55 8.32 -10.93 7.71
CA VAL A 55 7.76 -11.65 8.88
C VAL A 55 8.44 -13.01 9.09
N PRO A 56 8.61 -13.88 8.06
CA PRO A 56 9.23 -15.17 8.27
C PRO A 56 10.65 -15.09 8.82
N GLU A 57 11.46 -14.14 8.34
CA GLU A 57 12.82 -13.89 8.83
C GLU A 57 12.82 -13.36 10.25
N LEU A 58 11.91 -12.44 10.57
CA LEU A 58 11.76 -11.88 11.92
C LEU A 58 11.33 -12.95 12.92
N GLU A 59 10.40 -13.84 12.53
CA GLU A 59 9.97 -14.97 13.35
C GLU A 59 11.09 -15.99 13.54
N ALA A 60 11.88 -16.27 12.50
CA ALA A 60 13.06 -17.13 12.60
C ALA A 60 14.10 -16.55 13.57
N ALA A 61 14.37 -15.23 13.49
CA ALA A 61 15.28 -14.54 14.39
C ALA A 61 14.82 -14.61 15.86
N ILE A 62 13.52 -14.46 16.11
CA ILE A 62 12.92 -14.66 17.44
C ILE A 62 13.07 -16.14 17.87
N GLY A 63 12.76 -17.06 16.95
CA GLY A 63 12.79 -18.50 17.11
C GLY A 63 14.12 -19.04 17.63
N ARG A 64 15.24 -18.49 17.16
CA ARG A 64 16.60 -18.87 17.61
C ARG A 64 16.84 -18.66 19.11
N HIS A 65 16.05 -17.81 19.76
CA HIS A 65 16.25 -17.46 21.18
C HIS A 65 15.15 -17.98 22.11
N ILE A 66 14.20 -18.76 21.58
CA ILE A 66 13.11 -19.39 22.34
C ILE A 66 13.14 -20.91 22.12
N GLN A 67 12.84 -21.67 23.19
CA GLN A 67 12.91 -23.14 23.15
C GLN A 67 11.68 -23.80 22.50
N ARG A 68 10.64 -23.02 22.19
CA ARG A 68 9.35 -23.49 21.67
C ARG A 68 8.88 -22.54 20.58
N PRO A 69 7.99 -22.97 19.67
CA PRO A 69 7.33 -22.05 18.74
C PRO A 69 6.78 -20.83 19.48
N LEU A 70 6.82 -19.66 18.84
CA LEU A 70 6.33 -18.40 19.41
C LEU A 70 4.83 -18.51 19.69
N LYS A 71 4.46 -18.95 20.90
CA LYS A 71 3.08 -19.04 21.39
C LYS A 71 2.81 -17.86 22.33
N VAL A 72 2.64 -16.69 21.74
CA VAL A 72 2.21 -15.46 22.43
C VAL A 72 0.96 -14.92 21.74
N ASP A 73 0.23 -14.06 22.44
CA ASP A 73 -0.93 -13.40 21.83
C ASP A 73 -0.52 -12.39 20.74
N ASP A 74 -1.46 -12.03 19.87
CA ASP A 74 -1.22 -11.18 18.69
C ASP A 74 -0.57 -9.84 19.02
N TRP A 75 -0.85 -9.26 20.19
CA TRP A 75 -0.21 -8.01 20.60
C TRP A 75 1.26 -8.21 20.90
N THR A 76 1.61 -9.19 21.71
CA THR A 76 3.01 -9.47 22.03
C THR A 76 3.76 -9.91 20.78
N ARG A 77 3.14 -10.68 19.88
CA ARG A 77 3.73 -11.01 18.58
C ARG A 77 3.99 -9.76 17.76
N ALA A 78 3.01 -8.87 17.61
CA ALA A 78 3.15 -7.61 16.87
C ALA A 78 4.27 -6.72 17.43
N VAL A 79 4.39 -6.61 18.76
CA VAL A 79 5.48 -5.87 19.41
C VAL A 79 6.84 -6.49 19.10
N LEU A 80 6.98 -7.80 19.23
CA LEU A 80 8.23 -8.50 18.95
C LEU A 80 8.65 -8.34 17.50
N ILE A 81 7.73 -8.56 16.56
CA ILE A 81 7.97 -8.41 15.12
C ILE A 81 8.45 -7.00 14.78
N GLY A 82 7.71 -5.96 15.22
CA GLY A 82 8.09 -4.58 14.97
C GLY A 82 9.42 -4.18 15.64
N ALA A 83 9.72 -4.71 16.82
CA ALA A 83 10.97 -4.45 17.53
C ALA A 83 12.17 -5.15 16.87
N VAL A 84 12.03 -6.42 16.49
CA VAL A 84 13.09 -7.18 15.81
C VAL A 84 13.41 -6.57 14.45
N TYR A 85 12.40 -6.11 13.69
CA TYR A 85 12.63 -5.38 12.44
C TYR A 85 13.53 -4.15 12.66
N GLN A 86 13.24 -3.36 13.70
CA GLN A 86 14.05 -2.19 14.04
C GLN A 86 15.47 -2.56 14.45
N LEU A 87 15.63 -3.60 15.29
CA LEU A 87 16.94 -4.06 15.76
C LEU A 87 17.83 -4.58 14.63
N LEU A 88 17.24 -5.28 13.66
CA LEU A 88 17.96 -5.91 12.56
C LEU A 88 18.25 -4.96 11.41
N TYR A 89 17.34 -4.03 11.09
CA TYR A 89 17.40 -3.30 9.82
C TYR A 89 17.39 -1.77 9.94
N LEU A 90 17.11 -1.18 11.11
CA LEU A 90 17.10 0.27 11.29
C LEU A 90 18.31 0.77 12.08
N GLU A 91 19.40 1.08 11.39
CA GLU A 91 20.67 1.49 12.00
C GLU A 91 20.58 2.78 12.83
N ARG A 92 19.69 3.71 12.44
CA ARG A 92 19.54 5.02 13.10
C ARG A 92 18.79 4.94 14.43
N VAL A 93 18.28 3.78 14.81
CA VAL A 93 17.46 3.61 16.01
C VAL A 93 18.27 2.89 17.09
N PRO A 94 18.55 3.53 18.25
CA PRO A 94 19.33 2.91 19.31
C PRO A 94 18.65 1.62 19.84
N PRO A 95 19.38 0.49 19.96
CA PRO A 95 18.79 -0.79 20.39
C PRO A 95 18.10 -0.73 21.75
N HIS A 96 18.68 -0.02 22.74
CA HIS A 96 18.08 0.12 24.06
C HIS A 96 16.71 0.80 23.99
N ALA A 97 16.58 1.85 23.16
CA ALA A 97 15.31 2.55 22.98
C ALA A 97 14.23 1.67 22.32
N VAL A 98 14.61 0.77 21.41
CA VAL A 98 13.69 -0.22 20.82
C VAL A 98 13.22 -1.21 21.87
N VAL A 99 14.16 -1.76 22.66
CA VAL A 99 13.87 -2.75 23.70
C VAL A 99 12.98 -2.13 24.78
N ASP A 100 13.32 -0.96 25.30
CA ASP A 100 12.58 -0.30 26.39
C ASP A 100 11.14 0.00 25.98
N ASP A 101 10.93 0.53 24.77
CA ASP A 101 9.59 0.81 24.26
C ASP A 101 8.78 -0.47 24.02
N ALA A 102 9.41 -1.53 23.50
CA ALA A 102 8.75 -2.81 23.30
C ALA A 102 8.33 -3.45 24.63
N VAL A 103 9.20 -3.41 25.63
CA VAL A 103 8.93 -3.91 26.99
C VAL A 103 7.77 -3.14 27.62
N GLU A 104 7.76 -1.82 27.47
CA GLU A 104 6.69 -0.97 27.96
C GLU A 104 5.35 -1.26 27.26
N LEU A 105 5.35 -1.40 25.93
CA LEU A 105 4.15 -1.77 25.16
C LEU A 105 3.55 -3.10 25.59
N VAL A 106 4.39 -4.11 25.86
CA VAL A 106 3.91 -5.39 26.39
C VAL A 106 3.43 -5.23 27.83
N ARG A 107 4.16 -4.50 28.67
CA ARG A 107 3.82 -4.28 30.09
C ARG A 107 2.44 -3.63 30.23
N MET A 108 2.15 -2.61 29.43
CA MET A 108 0.88 -1.88 29.47
C MET A 108 -0.34 -2.77 29.19
N LYS A 109 -0.24 -3.75 28.28
CA LYS A 109 -1.39 -4.57 27.85
C LYS A 109 -1.42 -5.98 28.44
N ARG A 110 -0.25 -6.54 28.77
CA ARG A 110 -0.08 -7.95 29.16
C ARG A 110 0.64 -8.16 30.49
N GLY A 111 1.10 -7.08 31.13
CA GLY A 111 1.69 -7.12 32.46
C GLY A 111 3.18 -7.51 32.49
N LYS A 112 3.74 -7.49 33.71
CA LYS A 112 5.20 -7.57 33.95
C LYS A 112 5.83 -8.88 33.47
N ARG A 113 5.12 -10.01 33.57
CA ARG A 113 5.65 -11.33 33.20
C ARG A 113 6.00 -11.41 31.71
N LEU A 114 5.05 -11.04 30.84
CA LEU A 114 5.28 -11.05 29.40
C LEU A 114 6.24 -9.94 28.96
N ALA A 115 6.27 -8.81 29.67
CA ALA A 115 7.27 -7.77 29.45
C ALA A 115 8.70 -8.27 29.73
N GLY A 116 8.90 -9.04 30.80
CA GLY A 116 10.17 -9.68 31.11
C GLY A 116 10.61 -10.69 30.04
N PHE A 117 9.67 -11.47 29.51
CA PHE A 117 9.91 -12.36 28.35
C PHE A 117 10.35 -11.58 27.11
N ALA A 118 9.61 -10.54 26.73
CA ALA A 118 9.95 -9.71 25.57
C ALA A 118 11.33 -9.06 25.73
N ASN A 119 11.65 -8.53 26.91
CA ASN A 119 12.96 -7.98 27.22
C ASN A 119 14.08 -9.01 27.00
N ALA A 120 13.91 -10.22 27.53
CA ALA A 120 14.91 -11.28 27.43
C ALA A 120 15.15 -11.70 25.98
N VAL A 121 14.08 -11.86 25.19
CA VAL A 121 14.18 -12.21 23.76
C VAL A 121 14.86 -11.10 22.98
N LEU A 122 14.37 -9.85 23.10
CA LEU A 122 14.89 -8.73 22.32
C LEU A 122 16.33 -8.38 22.66
N ARG A 123 16.77 -8.54 23.92
CA ARG A 123 18.18 -8.37 24.29
C ARG A 123 19.08 -9.43 23.64
N LYS A 124 18.63 -10.69 23.55
CA LYS A 124 19.36 -11.75 22.85
C LYS A 124 19.45 -11.46 21.35
N VAL A 125 18.34 -11.09 20.72
CA VAL A 125 18.34 -10.66 19.31
C VAL A 125 19.28 -9.49 19.08
N ALA A 126 19.27 -8.49 19.96
CA ALA A 126 20.14 -7.32 19.86
C ALA A 126 21.64 -7.65 20.05
N ALA A 127 21.96 -8.74 20.77
CA ALA A 127 23.33 -9.24 20.93
C ALA A 127 23.76 -10.11 19.74
N ASP A 128 22.84 -10.92 19.20
CA ASP A 128 23.05 -11.84 18.07
C ASP A 128 22.68 -11.21 16.71
N ARG A 129 23.00 -9.91 16.54
CA ARG A 129 22.71 -9.21 15.28
C ARG A 129 23.70 -9.68 14.21
N PRO A 130 23.23 -10.00 12.98
CA PRO A 130 24.13 -10.30 11.88
C PRO A 130 25.02 -9.09 11.56
N GLU A 131 26.21 -9.36 11.01
CA GLU A 131 27.11 -8.31 10.52
C GLU A 131 26.46 -7.51 9.39
N VAL A 132 25.80 -8.20 8.45
CA VAL A 132 25.01 -7.59 7.38
C VAL A 132 23.57 -7.37 7.87
N ARG A 133 23.18 -6.09 7.94
CA ARG A 133 21.90 -5.62 8.49
C ARG A 133 20.96 -5.10 7.41
N GLN A 134 20.81 -5.88 6.35
CA GLN A 134 19.94 -5.52 5.23
C GLN A 134 18.69 -6.40 5.22
N PRO A 135 17.51 -5.83 4.92
CA PRO A 135 16.33 -6.63 4.69
C PRO A 135 16.58 -7.59 3.51
N PRO A 136 15.90 -8.75 3.46
CA PRO A 136 16.02 -9.66 2.33
C PRO A 136 15.72 -8.93 1.02
N SER A 137 16.51 -9.25 0.00
CA SER A 137 16.34 -8.72 -1.37
C SER A 137 15.22 -9.41 -2.13
N SER A 138 14.45 -10.29 -1.48
CA SER A 138 13.29 -10.97 -2.02
C SER A 138 12.15 -10.99 -1.00
N LEU A 139 10.92 -10.88 -1.49
CA LEU A 139 9.72 -10.99 -0.67
C LEU A 139 9.60 -12.43 -0.17
N ALA A 140 9.42 -12.58 1.14
CA ALA A 140 9.08 -13.86 1.73
C ALA A 140 7.62 -14.18 1.40
N VAL A 141 7.40 -15.12 0.49
CA VAL A 141 6.07 -15.59 0.09
C VAL A 141 5.90 -17.07 0.44
N PRO A 142 4.67 -17.53 0.72
CA PRO A 142 4.43 -18.96 0.96
C PRO A 142 4.84 -19.84 -0.24
N ASP A 143 5.25 -21.08 0.04
CA ASP A 143 5.73 -22.03 -0.98
C ASP A 143 4.73 -22.22 -2.13
N TRP A 144 3.43 -22.25 -1.83
CA TRP A 144 2.38 -22.39 -2.85
C TRP A 144 2.38 -21.22 -3.84
N LEU A 145 2.63 -19.98 -3.36
CA LEU A 145 2.65 -18.79 -4.21
C LEU A 145 3.93 -18.75 -5.02
N HIS A 146 5.07 -19.09 -4.40
CA HIS A 146 6.34 -19.23 -5.13
C HIS A 146 6.24 -20.28 -6.25
N GLY A 147 5.64 -21.45 -5.97
CA GLY A 147 5.38 -22.49 -6.97
C GLY A 147 4.44 -22.03 -8.08
N SER A 148 3.36 -21.33 -7.72
CA SER A 148 2.39 -20.78 -8.69
C SER A 148 3.03 -19.76 -9.62
N LEU A 149 3.79 -18.79 -9.07
CA LEU A 149 4.50 -17.78 -9.87
C LEU A 149 5.49 -18.43 -10.84
N ARG A 150 6.31 -19.37 -10.37
CA ARG A 150 7.25 -20.10 -11.22
C ARG A 150 6.56 -20.84 -12.36
N SER A 151 5.39 -21.44 -12.09
CA SER A 151 4.60 -22.13 -13.10
C SER A 151 3.96 -21.18 -14.11
N SER A 152 3.51 -20.00 -13.69
CA SER A 152 2.78 -19.06 -14.54
C SER A 152 3.66 -18.16 -15.39
N ILE A 153 4.77 -17.65 -14.84
CA ILE A 153 5.64 -16.66 -15.52
C ILE A 153 7.09 -17.14 -15.69
N GLY A 154 7.40 -18.36 -15.25
CA GLY A 154 8.75 -18.93 -15.32
C GLY A 154 9.64 -18.55 -14.12
N PRO A 155 10.73 -19.28 -13.89
CA PRO A 155 11.56 -19.13 -12.71
C PRO A 155 12.26 -17.77 -12.62
N GLU A 156 12.77 -17.23 -13.73
CA GLU A 156 13.49 -15.96 -13.74
C GLU A 156 12.55 -14.77 -13.48
N HIS A 157 11.40 -14.70 -14.17
CA HIS A 157 10.42 -13.64 -13.91
C HIS A 157 9.81 -13.74 -12.52
N ALA A 158 9.58 -14.95 -11.98
CA ALA A 158 9.12 -15.12 -10.61
C ALA A 158 10.15 -14.58 -9.61
N LYS A 159 11.44 -14.87 -9.82
CA LYS A 159 12.53 -14.34 -9.00
C LYS A 159 12.60 -12.81 -9.10
N ASP A 160 12.48 -12.25 -10.30
CA ASP A 160 12.50 -10.80 -10.50
C ASP A 160 11.29 -10.10 -9.89
N LEU A 161 10.09 -10.68 -10.00
CA LEU A 161 8.87 -10.16 -9.40
C LEU A 161 8.93 -10.15 -7.88
N LEU A 162 9.53 -11.18 -7.30
CA LEU A 162 9.72 -11.28 -5.86
C LEU A 162 10.89 -10.43 -5.36
N ARG A 163 11.73 -9.88 -6.25
CA ARG A 163 12.88 -9.07 -5.85
C ARG A 163 12.41 -7.78 -5.18
N VAL A 164 12.82 -7.59 -3.94
CA VAL A 164 12.67 -6.32 -3.21
C VAL A 164 13.82 -5.43 -3.65
N GLY A 165 13.56 -4.58 -4.63
CA GLY A 165 14.48 -3.49 -4.96
C GLY A 165 14.53 -2.46 -3.82
N GLU A 166 15.63 -1.72 -3.73
CA GLU A 166 15.76 -0.54 -2.86
C GLU A 166 14.90 0.66 -3.35
N ALA A 167 14.14 0.47 -4.44
CA ALA A 167 13.41 1.53 -5.09
C ALA A 167 12.36 2.12 -4.15
N VAL A 168 12.42 3.45 -3.99
CA VAL A 168 11.32 4.23 -3.41
C VAL A 168 10.05 3.88 -4.17
N PRO A 169 8.97 3.45 -3.48
CA PRO A 169 7.72 3.09 -4.15
C PRO A 169 7.28 4.23 -5.07
N SER A 170 7.11 3.90 -6.35
CA SER A 170 6.60 4.84 -7.32
C SER A 170 5.09 4.89 -7.27
N ILE A 171 4.52 6.03 -7.62
CA ILE A 171 3.09 6.18 -7.88
C ILE A 171 2.95 6.56 -9.34
N ASP A 172 2.07 5.86 -10.05
CA ASP A 172 1.71 6.24 -11.40
C ASP A 172 0.46 7.13 -11.36
N LEU A 173 0.47 8.15 -12.21
CA LEU A 173 -0.62 9.09 -12.43
C LEU A 173 -1.14 8.90 -13.85
N ARG A 174 -2.46 8.93 -14.05
CA ARG A 174 -3.08 9.10 -15.36
C ARG A 174 -3.43 10.57 -15.53
N VAL A 175 -2.74 11.26 -16.43
CA VAL A 175 -3.15 12.60 -16.88
C VAL A 175 -4.39 12.45 -17.78
N ARG A 176 -5.37 13.34 -17.61
CA ARG A 176 -6.55 13.35 -18.49
C ARG A 176 -6.17 13.57 -19.96
N ALA A 177 -6.94 12.99 -20.87
CA ALA A 177 -6.62 12.98 -22.29
C ALA A 177 -6.64 14.38 -22.92
N ASP A 178 -7.50 15.28 -22.41
CA ASP A 178 -7.61 16.68 -22.82
C ASP A 178 -6.60 17.63 -22.13
N VAL A 179 -5.73 17.09 -21.27
CA VAL A 179 -4.74 17.88 -20.51
C VAL A 179 -3.33 17.61 -21.05
N ASN A 180 -2.54 18.67 -21.21
CA ASN A 180 -1.14 18.53 -21.60
C ASN A 180 -0.32 17.85 -20.48
N ARG A 181 0.10 16.61 -20.74
CA ARG A 181 0.91 15.79 -19.82
C ARG A 181 2.21 16.47 -19.39
N ASP A 182 2.87 17.20 -20.29
CA ASP A 182 4.15 17.83 -19.99
C ASP A 182 3.97 19.05 -19.08
N ALA A 183 2.92 19.83 -19.30
CA ALA A 183 2.57 20.92 -18.40
C ALA A 183 2.28 20.43 -16.97
N VAL A 184 1.65 19.24 -16.82
CA VAL A 184 1.44 18.60 -15.51
C VAL A 184 2.77 18.16 -14.90
N ALA A 185 3.63 17.53 -15.70
CA ALA A 185 4.96 17.11 -15.26
C ALA A 185 5.79 18.30 -14.75
N ASP A 186 5.87 19.38 -15.52
CA ASP A 186 6.60 20.59 -15.17
C ASP A 186 6.10 21.22 -13.86
N ALA A 187 4.76 21.29 -13.70
CA ALA A 187 4.17 21.80 -12.47
C ALA A 187 4.52 20.94 -11.25
N ILE A 188 4.51 19.61 -11.39
CA ILE A 188 4.87 18.69 -10.30
C ILE A 188 6.36 18.82 -9.95
N VAL A 189 7.24 18.87 -10.94
CA VAL A 189 8.69 19.05 -10.74
C VAL A 189 8.98 20.36 -10.03
N ALA A 190 8.35 21.47 -10.45
CA ALA A 190 8.50 22.76 -9.80
C ALA A 190 8.02 22.76 -8.33
N ALA A 191 6.94 22.04 -8.02
CA ALA A 191 6.42 21.94 -6.66
C ALA A 191 7.22 20.97 -5.78
N ARG A 192 7.91 19.99 -6.38
CA ARG A 192 8.61 18.89 -5.68
C ARG A 192 9.97 18.63 -6.34
N PRO A 193 10.95 19.53 -6.16
CA PRO A 193 12.26 19.41 -6.81
C PRO A 193 13.05 18.16 -6.37
N ASP A 194 12.78 17.63 -5.18
CA ASP A 194 13.42 16.41 -4.66
C ASP A 194 12.76 15.10 -5.16
N ALA A 195 11.65 15.20 -5.90
CA ALA A 195 10.98 14.04 -6.46
C ALA A 195 11.54 13.71 -7.84
N THR A 196 11.59 12.42 -8.17
CA THR A 196 11.85 11.99 -9.55
C THR A 196 10.54 11.79 -10.27
N LEU A 197 10.49 12.20 -11.54
CA LEU A 197 9.33 12.06 -12.41
C LEU A 197 9.78 11.57 -13.78
N THR A 198 9.13 10.55 -14.30
CA THR A 198 9.33 10.05 -15.67
C THR A 198 7.99 9.83 -16.35
N ARG A 199 7.98 9.80 -17.68
CA ARG A 199 6.81 9.29 -18.42
C ARG A 199 6.78 7.77 -18.30
N THR A 200 5.57 7.22 -18.23
CA THR A 200 5.39 5.77 -18.34
C THR A 200 5.75 5.29 -19.75
N THR A 201 6.13 4.02 -19.89
CA THR A 201 6.67 3.48 -21.14
C THR A 201 5.58 3.15 -22.17
N LEU A 202 4.45 2.63 -21.69
CA LEU A 202 3.37 2.07 -22.50
C LEU A 202 2.16 3.01 -22.55
N SER A 203 1.78 3.62 -21.44
CA SER A 203 0.64 4.55 -21.43
C SER A 203 1.02 5.93 -21.99
N PRO A 204 0.27 6.47 -22.97
CA PRO A 204 0.48 7.84 -23.47
C PRO A 204 0.10 8.91 -22.44
N HIS A 205 -0.68 8.56 -21.43
CA HIS A 205 -1.19 9.48 -20.41
C HIS A 205 -0.45 9.37 -19.07
N GLY A 206 0.42 8.38 -18.93
CA GLY A 206 1.00 8.05 -17.63
C GLY A 206 2.24 8.89 -17.28
N LEU A 207 2.32 9.26 -16.01
CA LEU A 207 3.50 9.80 -15.35
C LEU A 207 3.83 8.93 -14.15
N ARG A 208 5.10 8.55 -13.97
CA ARG A 208 5.60 7.82 -12.82
C ARG A 208 6.38 8.77 -11.92
N ILE A 209 5.99 8.86 -10.65
CA ILE A 209 6.60 9.74 -9.66
C ILE A 209 7.16 8.95 -8.47
N CYS A 210 8.36 9.30 -7.99
CA CYS A 210 8.94 8.77 -6.77
C CYS A 210 9.33 9.92 -5.83
N GLY A 211 9.09 9.79 -4.52
CA GLY A 211 9.43 10.83 -3.55
C GLY A 211 8.50 12.06 -3.55
N ALA A 212 7.49 12.08 -4.42
CA ALA A 212 6.49 13.15 -4.53
C ALA A 212 5.40 13.12 -3.45
N GLY A 213 5.46 12.21 -2.47
CA GLY A 213 4.50 12.16 -1.35
C GLY A 213 3.06 11.90 -1.79
N ASP A 214 2.09 12.48 -1.10
CA ASP A 214 0.66 12.30 -1.40
C ASP A 214 0.28 12.97 -2.74
N PRO A 215 -0.18 12.20 -3.76
CA PRO A 215 -0.63 12.74 -5.04
C PRO A 215 -1.73 13.80 -4.92
N ARG A 216 -2.55 13.73 -3.86
CA ARG A 216 -3.67 14.66 -3.65
C ARG A 216 -3.22 16.08 -3.30
N ALA A 217 -1.98 16.22 -2.86
CA ALA A 217 -1.35 17.50 -2.54
C ALA A 217 -0.55 18.08 -3.72
N LEU A 218 -0.44 17.36 -4.84
CA LEU A 218 0.32 17.81 -6.01
C LEU A 218 -0.49 18.79 -6.88
N PRO A 219 0.18 19.75 -7.54
CA PRO A 219 -0.47 20.68 -8.44
C PRO A 219 -1.15 19.94 -9.58
N GLY A 220 -2.40 20.30 -9.87
CA GLY A 220 -3.23 19.66 -10.90
C GLY A 220 -4.29 18.71 -10.33
N TYR A 221 -4.06 18.09 -9.17
CA TYR A 221 -5.02 17.12 -8.60
C TYR A 221 -6.39 17.76 -8.34
N GLN A 222 -6.44 18.87 -7.60
CA GLN A 222 -7.70 19.56 -7.27
C GLN A 222 -8.41 20.16 -8.50
N ARG A 223 -7.69 20.36 -9.60
CA ARG A 223 -8.25 20.87 -10.86
C ARG A 223 -8.68 19.75 -11.80
N GLY A 224 -8.55 18.49 -11.39
CA GLY A 224 -8.93 17.32 -12.18
C GLY A 224 -7.91 16.93 -13.26
N ALA A 225 -6.69 17.50 -13.28
CA ALA A 225 -5.74 17.27 -14.36
C ALA A 225 -5.26 15.80 -14.47
N PHE A 226 -5.29 15.06 -13.36
CA PHE A 226 -4.90 13.66 -13.31
C PHE A 226 -5.62 12.92 -12.18
N ALA A 227 -5.50 11.59 -12.21
CA ALA A 227 -5.83 10.66 -11.12
C ALA A 227 -4.62 9.77 -10.79
N ALA A 228 -4.55 9.26 -9.57
CA ALA A 228 -3.58 8.21 -9.24
C ALA A 228 -4.09 6.88 -9.82
N GLN A 229 -3.33 6.30 -10.75
CA GLN A 229 -3.70 5.06 -11.44
C GLN A 229 -2.46 4.40 -12.04
N GLU A 230 -2.24 3.13 -11.71
CA GLU A 230 -1.14 2.31 -12.25
C GLU A 230 -1.16 2.23 -13.77
N GLU A 231 0.01 2.27 -14.40
CA GLU A 231 0.18 2.17 -15.86
C GLU A 231 -0.59 0.98 -16.44
N GLY A 232 -0.49 -0.20 -15.83
CA GLY A 232 -1.23 -1.39 -16.27
C GLY A 232 -2.74 -1.20 -16.24
N ALA A 233 -3.29 -0.50 -15.25
CA ALA A 233 -4.71 -0.19 -15.19
C ALA A 233 -5.14 0.83 -16.25
N GLN A 234 -4.26 1.75 -16.65
CA GLN A 234 -4.50 2.67 -17.76
C GLN A 234 -4.54 1.92 -19.10
N LEU A 235 -3.63 0.95 -19.29
CA LEU A 235 -3.59 0.13 -20.50
C LEU A 235 -4.86 -0.70 -20.69
N VAL A 236 -5.45 -1.24 -19.61
CA VAL A 236 -6.71 -1.99 -19.73
C VAL A 236 -7.81 -1.14 -20.37
N GLY A 237 -7.97 0.13 -19.95
CA GLY A 237 -8.95 1.02 -20.54
C GLY A 237 -8.64 1.40 -21.98
N LEU A 238 -7.36 1.54 -22.34
CA LEU A 238 -6.94 1.83 -23.71
C LEU A 238 -7.13 0.63 -24.65
N LEU A 239 -6.82 -0.58 -24.18
CA LEU A 239 -6.94 -1.82 -24.94
C LEU A 239 -8.39 -2.25 -25.17
N LEU A 240 -9.33 -1.79 -24.33
CA LEU A 240 -10.75 -1.98 -24.61
C LEU A 240 -11.18 -1.27 -25.90
N GLY A 241 -10.49 -0.19 -26.29
CA GLY A 241 -10.71 0.50 -27.56
C GLY A 241 -12.03 1.25 -27.64
N THR A 242 -12.56 1.70 -26.49
CA THR A 242 -13.83 2.43 -26.43
C THR A 242 -13.82 3.70 -27.28
N GLU A 243 -14.86 3.86 -28.08
CA GLU A 243 -15.05 5.01 -28.97
C GLU A 243 -16.10 6.00 -28.42
N PRO A 244 -16.03 7.29 -28.81
CA PRO A 244 -17.06 8.27 -28.45
C PRO A 244 -18.46 7.84 -28.89
N GLY A 245 -19.44 7.98 -28.01
CA GLY A 245 -20.83 7.59 -28.27
C GLY A 245 -21.19 6.14 -27.90
N GLU A 246 -20.21 5.30 -27.55
CA GLU A 246 -20.48 3.92 -27.19
C GLU A 246 -21.15 3.78 -25.81
N ARG A 247 -21.82 2.64 -25.62
CA ARG A 247 -22.33 2.20 -24.32
C ARG A 247 -21.46 1.07 -23.78
N VAL A 248 -20.79 1.30 -22.65
CA VAL A 248 -19.79 0.40 -22.08
C VAL A 248 -20.20 -0.07 -20.68
N LEU A 249 -19.89 -1.33 -20.38
CA LEU A 249 -20.05 -1.91 -19.04
C LEU A 249 -18.68 -2.05 -18.35
N ASP A 250 -18.53 -1.43 -17.18
CA ASP A 250 -17.47 -1.72 -16.21
C ASP A 250 -18.01 -2.67 -15.14
N ALA A 251 -17.79 -3.98 -15.34
CA ALA A 251 -18.41 -5.03 -14.52
C ALA A 251 -17.87 -5.08 -13.07
N CYS A 252 -16.64 -4.62 -12.84
CA CYS A 252 -15.99 -4.67 -11.52
C CYS A 252 -15.30 -3.32 -11.24
N ALA A 253 -16.11 -2.27 -11.24
CA ALA A 253 -15.67 -0.89 -11.23
C ALA A 253 -14.88 -0.50 -9.98
N GLY A 254 -15.15 -1.15 -8.83
CA GLY A 254 -14.53 -0.79 -7.56
C GLY A 254 -14.75 0.68 -7.23
N ARG A 255 -13.65 1.44 -7.08
CA ARG A 255 -13.68 2.90 -6.83
C ARG A 255 -13.68 3.75 -8.10
N GLY A 256 -13.75 3.14 -9.29
CA GLY A 256 -13.98 3.83 -10.55
C GLY A 256 -12.76 4.41 -11.27
N GLY A 257 -11.54 3.96 -10.96
CA GLY A 257 -10.35 4.44 -11.69
C GLY A 257 -10.41 4.16 -13.20
N LYS A 258 -10.87 2.95 -13.58
CA LYS A 258 -11.11 2.58 -14.99
C LYS A 258 -12.43 3.16 -15.49
N THR A 259 -13.48 3.17 -14.67
CA THR A 259 -14.74 3.85 -15.01
C THR A 259 -14.53 5.29 -15.45
N ALA A 260 -13.70 6.06 -14.75
CA ALA A 260 -13.37 7.44 -15.14
C ALA A 260 -12.65 7.52 -16.49
N GLN A 261 -11.85 6.51 -16.84
CA GLN A 261 -11.23 6.44 -18.16
C GLN A 261 -12.26 6.13 -19.25
N LEU A 262 -13.21 5.25 -18.96
CA LEU A 262 -14.28 4.89 -19.89
C LEU A 262 -15.25 6.05 -20.10
N VAL A 263 -15.64 6.76 -19.04
CA VAL A 263 -16.49 7.95 -19.12
C VAL A 263 -15.83 9.03 -19.97
N GLU A 264 -14.52 9.23 -19.80
CA GLU A 264 -13.73 10.14 -20.62
C GLU A 264 -13.68 9.70 -22.10
N ALA A 265 -13.58 8.40 -22.37
CA ALA A 265 -13.52 7.85 -23.73
C ALA A 265 -14.86 7.89 -24.48
N VAL A 266 -15.97 7.54 -23.83
CA VAL A 266 -17.31 7.56 -24.46
C VAL A 266 -17.82 8.98 -24.70
N GLY A 267 -17.31 9.98 -23.95
CA GLY A 267 -17.68 11.38 -24.09
C GLY A 267 -19.15 11.68 -23.80
N ASP A 268 -19.61 12.83 -24.29
CA ASP A 268 -20.93 13.39 -23.96
C ASP A 268 -22.10 12.62 -24.60
N SER A 269 -21.85 11.86 -25.67
CA SER A 269 -22.87 11.12 -26.42
C SER A 269 -22.99 9.65 -26.04
N GLY A 270 -22.03 9.11 -25.27
CA GLY A 270 -22.02 7.70 -24.88
C GLY A 270 -22.46 7.47 -23.44
N SER A 271 -22.30 6.26 -22.92
CA SER A 271 -22.67 5.94 -21.53
C SER A 271 -21.82 4.82 -20.92
N VAL A 272 -21.63 4.89 -19.61
CA VAL A 272 -20.94 3.86 -18.83
C VAL A 272 -21.88 3.34 -17.74
N VAL A 273 -22.05 2.03 -17.72
CA VAL A 273 -22.68 1.32 -16.61
C VAL A 273 -21.55 0.74 -15.76
N ALA A 274 -21.42 1.20 -14.52
CA ALA A 274 -20.40 0.76 -13.58
C ALA A 274 -21.02 -0.09 -12.47
N THR A 275 -20.49 -1.29 -12.28
CA THR A 275 -21.05 -2.24 -11.32
C THR A 275 -19.96 -2.83 -10.44
N ASP A 276 -20.34 -3.23 -9.23
CA ASP A 276 -19.47 -3.93 -8.27
C ASP A 276 -20.38 -4.70 -7.31
N LEU A 277 -19.88 -5.76 -6.68
CA LEU A 277 -20.63 -6.48 -5.64
C LEU A 277 -20.94 -5.57 -4.45
N HIS A 278 -20.05 -4.61 -4.16
CA HIS A 278 -20.12 -3.79 -2.97
C HIS A 278 -20.51 -2.35 -3.30
N GLU A 279 -21.76 -1.99 -3.00
CA GLU A 279 -22.33 -0.65 -3.26
C GLU A 279 -21.45 0.50 -2.74
N HIS A 280 -20.92 0.38 -1.51
CA HIS A 280 -20.07 1.41 -0.89
C HIS A 280 -18.79 1.75 -1.68
N ARG A 281 -18.34 0.87 -2.59
CA ARG A 281 -17.20 1.17 -3.47
C ARG A 281 -17.61 2.10 -4.61
N LEU A 282 -18.82 1.91 -5.15
CA LEU A 282 -19.39 2.68 -6.25
C LEU A 282 -19.75 4.12 -5.83
N GLU A 283 -20.11 4.33 -4.57
CA GLU A 283 -20.46 5.66 -4.02
C GLU A 283 -19.36 6.73 -4.23
N GLN A 284 -18.11 6.31 -4.42
CA GLN A 284 -16.96 7.21 -4.60
C GLN A 284 -16.82 7.69 -6.05
N ILE A 285 -17.41 6.98 -7.01
CA ILE A 285 -17.23 7.24 -8.45
C ILE A 285 -17.77 8.62 -8.85
N PRO A 286 -19.00 9.03 -8.48
CA PRO A 286 -19.54 10.33 -8.91
C PRO A 286 -18.71 11.52 -8.40
N ALA A 287 -18.19 11.43 -7.18
CA ALA A 287 -17.34 12.46 -6.59
C ALA A 287 -16.00 12.56 -7.33
N GLU A 288 -15.41 11.42 -7.70
CA GLU A 288 -14.15 11.37 -8.44
C GLU A 288 -14.32 11.89 -9.88
N LEU A 289 -15.41 11.56 -10.58
CA LEU A 289 -15.73 12.15 -11.89
C LEU A 289 -15.89 13.67 -11.82
N THR A 290 -16.60 14.15 -10.79
CA THR A 290 -16.78 15.59 -10.57
C THR A 290 -15.43 16.27 -10.33
N ARG A 291 -14.54 15.70 -9.52
CA ARG A 291 -13.18 16.21 -9.30
C ARG A 291 -12.38 16.24 -10.60
N LEU A 292 -12.48 15.18 -11.40
CA LEU A 292 -11.85 15.07 -12.72
C LEU A 292 -12.48 15.98 -13.77
N ARG A 293 -13.61 16.65 -13.47
CA ARG A 293 -14.38 17.46 -14.42
C ARG A 293 -14.88 16.66 -15.62
N LEU A 294 -15.29 15.43 -15.36
CA LEU A 294 -15.95 14.56 -16.32
C LEU A 294 -17.46 14.61 -16.11
N ASP A 295 -18.23 14.52 -17.18
CA ASP A 295 -19.69 14.48 -17.08
C ASP A 295 -20.13 13.14 -16.46
N ARG A 296 -21.00 13.24 -15.46
CA ARG A 296 -21.58 12.11 -14.74
C ARG A 296 -22.99 11.76 -15.22
N THR A 297 -23.60 12.57 -16.08
CA THR A 297 -24.94 12.29 -16.64
C THR A 297 -24.98 10.97 -17.38
N ASN A 298 -23.85 10.59 -17.97
CA ASN A 298 -23.64 9.38 -18.74
C ASN A 298 -23.19 8.18 -17.88
N LEU A 299 -23.18 8.30 -16.54
CA LEU A 299 -22.82 7.22 -15.62
C LEU A 299 -24.07 6.65 -14.93
N GLN A 300 -24.23 5.34 -15.01
CA GLN A 300 -25.13 4.57 -14.15
C GLN A 300 -24.30 3.66 -13.23
N THR A 301 -24.63 3.60 -11.94
CA THR A 301 -24.01 2.65 -11.00
C THR A 301 -25.02 1.66 -10.46
N ALA A 302 -24.63 0.39 -10.32
CA ALA A 302 -25.48 -0.62 -9.70
C ALA A 302 -24.66 -1.69 -8.96
N ALA A 303 -25.14 -2.12 -7.79
CA ALA A 303 -24.57 -3.26 -7.11
C ALA A 303 -24.99 -4.57 -7.81
N VAL A 304 -24.03 -5.37 -8.25
CA VAL A 304 -24.28 -6.62 -8.98
C VAL A 304 -23.38 -7.73 -8.48
N ASP A 305 -24.00 -8.87 -8.17
CA ASP A 305 -23.29 -10.13 -8.01
C ASP A 305 -23.26 -10.91 -9.33
N TRP A 306 -22.15 -10.78 -10.06
CA TRP A 306 -21.92 -11.47 -11.33
C TRP A 306 -21.79 -13.00 -11.20
N THR A 307 -21.70 -13.54 -9.99
CA THR A 307 -21.67 -14.99 -9.75
C THR A 307 -23.07 -15.61 -9.75
N ILE A 308 -24.12 -14.80 -9.52
CA ILE A 308 -25.52 -15.25 -9.41
C ILE A 308 -26.28 -15.04 -10.73
N GLY A 309 -25.81 -14.15 -11.61
CA GLY A 309 -26.41 -13.95 -12.92
C GLY A 309 -25.97 -12.66 -13.62
N LYS A 310 -26.80 -12.17 -14.54
CA LYS A 310 -26.50 -11.01 -15.40
C LYS A 310 -26.69 -9.64 -14.72
N GLY A 311 -27.08 -9.60 -13.45
CA GLY A 311 -27.50 -8.37 -12.77
C GLY A 311 -28.78 -7.77 -13.37
N ALA A 312 -29.53 -7.02 -12.58
CA ALA A 312 -30.61 -6.18 -13.12
C ALA A 312 -30.06 -4.74 -13.19
N VAL A 313 -29.39 -4.40 -14.30
CA VAL A 313 -28.81 -3.07 -14.52
C VAL A 313 -29.22 -2.50 -15.86
#